data_AF-A0A891ZUQ5-F1
#
_entry.id   AF-A0A891ZUQ5-F1
#
_cell.length_a   1.000
_cell.length_b   1.000
_cell.length_c   1.000
_cell.angle_alpha   90.00
_cell.angle_beta   90.00
_cell.angle_gamma   90.00
#
_symmetry.space_group_name_H-M   'P 1'
#
loop_
_entity.id
_entity.type
_entity.pdbx_description
1 polymer ?
#
loop_
_entity_poly.entity_id
_entity_poly.type
_entity_poly.pdbx_seq_one_letter_code
_entity_poly.pdbx_strand_id
1 'polypeptide(L)' 'MMSWMNMNFQNPNSINMIKIIMFNNFLMIILIFIICIL' A
#
# COMPACT_ATOMS: atom_id res chain seq x y z
N MET A 1 1.83 -15.21 6.94
CA MET A 1 2.16 -16.06 5.78
C MET A 1 1.57 -15.40 4.55
N MET A 2 2.36 -15.21 3.49
CA MET A 2 1.85 -14.60 2.27
C MET A 2 0.97 -15.61 1.54
N SER A 3 -0.25 -15.24 1.19
CA SER A 3 -1.04 -15.98 0.22
C SER A 3 -0.88 -15.31 -1.14
N TRP A 4 -0.89 -16.11 -2.21
CA TRP A 4 -0.76 -15.61 -3.59
C TRP A 4 -1.88 -14.65 -4.00
N MET A 5 -3.02 -14.68 -3.31
CA MET A 5 -4.14 -13.76 -3.54
C MET A 5 -4.01 -12.44 -2.76
N ASN A 6 -3.06 -12.30 -1.85
CA ASN A 6 -2.91 -11.05 -1.10
C ASN A 6 -2.11 -10.04 -1.93
N MET A 7 -2.79 -9.06 -2.51
CA MET A 7 -2.17 -7.97 -3.25
C MET A 7 -1.78 -6.78 -2.36
N ASN A 8 -2.13 -6.81 -1.08
CA ASN A 8 -1.77 -5.80 -0.11
C ASN A 8 -0.60 -6.26 0.76
N PHE A 9 0.03 -5.29 1.44
CA PHE A 9 1.01 -5.61 2.48
C PHE A 9 0.40 -6.50 3.56
N GLN A 10 1.23 -7.36 4.13
CA GLN A 10 0.85 -8.15 5.30
C GLN A 10 0.52 -7.23 6.48
N ASN A 11 -0.26 -7.76 7.44
CA ASN A 11 -0.56 -7.03 8.67
C ASN A 11 0.74 -6.52 9.32
N PRO A 12 0.78 -5.24 9.71
CA PRO A 12 2.00 -4.65 10.22
C PRO A 12 2.36 -5.20 11.60
N ASN A 13 3.54 -5.79 11.71
CA ASN A 13 4.06 -6.33 12.98
C ASN A 13 4.88 -5.29 13.77
N SER A 14 5.07 -4.08 13.24
CA SER A 14 5.81 -3.01 13.89
C SER A 14 5.29 -1.64 13.48
N ILE A 15 5.54 -0.63 14.32
CA ILE A 15 5.20 0.77 14.04
C ILE A 15 5.83 1.24 12.73
N ASN A 16 7.02 0.77 12.39
CA ASN A 16 7.67 1.14 11.14
C ASN A 16 6.92 0.59 9.92
N MET A 17 6.39 -0.63 10.02
CA MET A 17 5.59 -1.24 8.97
C MET A 17 4.25 -0.51 8.79
N ILE A 18 3.64 -0.01 9.87
CA ILE A 18 2.45 0.86 9.79
C ILE A 18 2.78 2.13 8.99
N LYS A 19 3.91 2.80 9.30
CA LYS A 19 4.33 4.02 8.59
C LYS A 19 4.54 3.79 7.09
N ILE A 20 5.18 2.68 6.73
CA ILE A 20 5.43 2.32 5.33
C ILE A 20 4.12 2.02 4.59
N ILE A 21 3.20 1.26 5.21
CA ILE A 21 1.89 0.96 4.61
C ILE A 21 1.08 2.24 4.39
N MET A 22 1.07 3.16 5.36
CA MET A 22 0.38 4.44 5.22
C MET A 22 0.98 5.29 4.08
N PHE A 23 2.31 5.36 3.98
CA PHE A 23 2.99 6.08 2.90
C PHE A 23 2.70 5.46 1.52
N ASN A 24 2.74 4.13 1.41
CA ASN A 24 2.42 3.43 0.17
C ASN A 24 0.98 3.71 -0.28
N ASN A 25 0.01 3.64 0.63
CA ASN A 25 -1.39 3.88 0.29
C ASN A 25 -1.63 5.31 -0.21
N PHE A 26 -0.92 6.29 0.36
CA PHE A 26 -0.95 7.66 -0.13
C PHE A 26 -0.40 7.78 -1.57
N LEU A 27 0.74 7.14 -1.85
CA LEU A 27 1.30 7.12 -3.20
C LEU A 27 0.39 6.40 -4.20
N MET A 28 -0.27 5.30 -3.81
CA MET A 28 -1.19 4.58 -4.67
C MET A 28 -2.40 5.43 -5.08
N ILE A 29 -2.92 6.26 -4.16
CA ILE A 29 -3.98 7.22 -4.49
C ILE A 29 -3.50 8.22 -5.55
N ILE A 30 -2.30 8.78 -5.38
CA ILE A 30 -1.71 9.71 -6.35
C ILE A 30 -1.53 9.03 -7.71
N LEU A 31 -1.02 7.79 -7.74
CA LEU A 31 -0.82 7.03 -8.98
C LEU A 31 -2.14 6.77 -9.71
N ILE A 32 -3.20 6.41 -8.99
CA ILE A 32 -4.54 6.24 -9.58
C ILE A 32 -5.03 7.56 -10.18
N PHE A 33 -4.86 8.67 -9.46
CA PHE A 33 -5.24 9.98 -9.99
C PHE A 33 -4.48 10.34 -11.25
N ILE A 34 -3.17 10.06 -11.31
CA ILE A 34 -2.37 10.28 -12.51
C ILE A 34 -2.92 9.42 -13.65
N ILE A 35 -3.05 8.10 -13.47
CA ILE A 35 -3.45 7.19 -14.56
C ILE A 35 -4.90 7.40 -15.03
N CYS A 36 -5.81 7.83 -14.15
CA CYS A 36 -7.22 7.99 -14.49
C CYS A 36 -7.57 9.37 -15.04
N ILE A 37 -6.85 10.43 -14.66
CA ILE A 37 -7.16 11.80 -15.08
C ILE A 37 -6.23 12.24 -16.23
N LEU A 38 -4.95 11.88 -16.18
CA LEU A 38 -4.00 12.14 -17.26
C LEU A 38 -4.05 11.01 -18.29
#